data_AF-A0A3M1C987-F1
#
_entry.id   AF-A0A3M1C987-F1
#
_cell.length_a   1.000
_cell.length_b   1.000
_cell.length_c   1.000
_cell.angle_alpha   90.00
_cell.angle_beta   90.00
_cell.angle_gamma   90.00
#
_symmetry.space_group_name_H-M   'P 1'
#
loop_
_entity.id
_entity.type
_entity.pdbx_description
1 polymer ?
#
loop_
_entity_poly.entity_id
_entity_poly.type
_entity_poly.pdbx_seq_one_letter_code
_entity_poly.pdbx_strand_id
1 'polypeptide(L)'
;MKWLSFFLFFSYSFAGFSEYRVYQLQLTLPNGQTRNFLSTLDHIQYATYYPLPPQASLKLLDSWMCWERTNHLSDFCPNPQKSKAQLKPKKTPPSL
;
A
#
# COMPACT_ATOMS: atom_id res chain seq x y z
N MET A 1 19.74 -2.59 48.36
CA MET A 1 20.29 -1.76 47.26
C MET A 1 20.74 -2.67 46.11
N LYS A 2 19.82 -3.16 45.27
CA LYS A 2 20.16 -3.93 44.04
C LYS A 2 18.91 -4.25 43.19
N TRP A 3 17.93 -3.33 43.16
CA TRP A 3 16.68 -3.53 42.40
C TRP A 3 16.27 -2.30 41.59
N LEU A 4 17.17 -1.32 41.44
CA LEU A 4 16.93 -0.11 40.63
C LEU A 4 17.50 -0.21 39.21
N SER A 5 18.34 -1.22 38.93
CA SER A 5 18.99 -1.39 37.62
C SER A 5 18.19 -2.23 36.63
N PHE A 6 17.07 -2.84 37.04
CA PHE A 6 16.22 -3.62 36.12
C PHE A 6 15.19 -2.76 35.37
N PHE A 7 14.92 -1.55 35.86
CA PHE A 7 13.90 -0.66 35.26
C PHE A 7 14.44 0.26 34.15
N LEU A 8 15.75 0.38 34.01
CA LEU A 8 16.41 1.24 33.02
C LEU A 8 16.67 0.58 31.66
N PHE A 9 16.29 -0.69 31.49
CA PHE A 9 16.45 -1.42 30.22
C PHE A 9 15.17 -1.51 29.39
N PHE A 10 14.01 -1.09 29.92
CA PHE A 10 12.71 -1.27 29.25
C PHE A 10 12.25 -0.05 28.43
N SER A 11 12.97 1.08 28.49
CA SER A 11 12.54 2.35 27.89
C SER A 11 13.18 2.67 26.53
N TYR A 12 13.93 1.75 25.91
CA TYR A 12 14.31 1.87 24.51
C TYR A 12 13.14 1.45 23.60
N SER A 13 12.10 2.29 23.56
CA SER A 13 11.04 2.16 22.57
C SER A 13 11.61 2.53 21.20
N PHE A 14 11.87 1.52 20.38
CA PHE A 14 12.22 1.66 18.97
C PHE A 14 11.11 2.46 18.25
N ALA A 15 11.45 3.66 17.78
CA ALA A 15 10.64 4.37 16.80
C ALA A 15 10.80 3.63 15.45
N GLY A 16 9.92 2.67 15.19
CA GLY A 16 9.86 2.00 13.88
C GLY A 16 9.26 2.94 12.84
N PHE A 17 10.05 3.33 11.84
CA PHE A 17 9.53 3.98 10.65
C PHE A 17 8.87 2.90 9.78
N SER A 18 7.54 2.90 9.67
CA SER A 18 6.85 2.03 8.71
C SER A 18 7.00 2.60 7.31
N GLU A 19 7.84 1.94 6.53
CA GLU A 19 7.84 2.07 5.08
C GLU A 19 6.70 1.20 4.52
N TYR A 20 6.08 1.65 3.43
CA TYR A 20 5.09 0.83 2.73
C TYR A 20 5.28 0.89 1.23
N ARG A 21 4.87 -0.17 0.54
CA ARG A 21 4.91 -0.22 -0.92
C ARG A 21 3.57 0.21 -1.50
N VAL A 22 3.62 0.99 -2.57
CA VAL A 22 2.47 1.31 -3.41
C VAL A 22 2.56 0.49 -4.68
N TYR A 23 1.43 -0.10 -5.08
CA TYR A 23 1.27 -0.86 -6.30
C TYR A 23 0.28 -0.15 -7.21
N GLN A 24 0.66 0.04 -8.47
CA GLN A 24 -0.26 0.44 -9.52
C GLN A 24 -0.84 -0.83 -10.13
N LEU A 25 -2.15 -1.02 -9.95
CA LEU A 25 -2.87 -2.18 -10.44
C LEU A 25 -3.82 -1.79 -11.58
N GLN A 26 -4.05 -2.74 -12.47
CA GLN A 26 -5.07 -2.67 -13.51
C GLN A 26 -6.07 -3.81 -13.29
N LEU A 27 -7.33 -3.44 -13.07
CA LEU A 27 -8.46 -4.36 -13.05
C LEU A 27 -9.07 -4.41 -14.45
N THR A 28 -9.21 -5.61 -15.01
CA THR A 28 -9.96 -5.87 -16.23
C THR A 28 -11.22 -6.64 -15.87
N LEU A 29 -12.38 -6.05 -16.16
CA LEU A 29 -13.68 -6.67 -15.95
C LEU A 29 -14.06 -7.59 -17.12
N PRO A 30 -15.03 -8.51 -16.95
CA PRO A 30 -15.45 -9.43 -17.99
C PRO A 30 -16.01 -8.75 -19.25
N ASN A 31 -16.56 -7.54 -19.11
CA ASN A 31 -17.04 -6.72 -20.22
C ASN A 31 -15.91 -6.01 -20.99
N GLY A 32 -14.65 -6.30 -20.68
CA GLY A 32 -13.46 -5.67 -21.27
C GLY A 32 -13.12 -4.29 -20.69
N GLN A 33 -13.90 -3.77 -19.74
CA GLN A 33 -13.60 -2.48 -19.11
C GLN A 33 -12.36 -2.60 -18.22
N THR A 34 -11.37 -1.72 -18.44
CA THR A 34 -10.16 -1.65 -17.62
C THR A 34 -10.17 -0.44 -16.69
N ARG A 35 -9.72 -0.61 -15.44
CA ARG A 35 -9.55 0.48 -14.46
C ARG A 35 -8.17 0.38 -13.81
N ASN A 36 -7.43 1.48 -13.85
CA ASN A 36 -6.14 1.57 -13.15
C ASN A 36 -6.33 2.27 -11.81
N PHE A 37 -5.73 1.74 -10.74
CA PHE A 37 -5.81 2.30 -9.39
C PHE A 37 -4.55 2.00 -8.59
N LEU A 38 -4.42 2.64 -7.42
CA LEU A 38 -3.30 2.45 -6.51
C LEU A 38 -3.73 1.64 -5.28
N SER A 39 -2.84 0.82 -4.76
CA SER A 39 -3.10 -0.10 -3.64
C SER A 39 -1.84 -0.28 -2.81
N THR A 40 -1.98 -0.57 -1.51
CA THR A 40 -0.87 -1.09 -0.67
C THR A 40 -0.75 -2.61 -0.72
N LEU A 41 -1.70 -3.29 -1.36
CA LEU A 41 -1.70 -4.73 -1.61
C LEU A 41 -1.31 -4.97 -3.07
N ASP A 42 -0.45 -5.94 -3.32
CA ASP A 42 -0.15 -6.36 -4.69
C ASP A 42 -1.35 -7.08 -5.34
N HIS A 43 -1.25 -7.39 -6.64
CA HIS A 43 -2.31 -8.06 -7.41
C HIS A 43 -2.76 -9.41 -6.84
N ILE A 44 -1.89 -10.16 -6.16
CA ILE A 44 -2.20 -11.47 -5.55
C ILE A 44 -2.91 -11.23 -4.21
N GLN A 45 -2.31 -10.39 -3.37
CA GLN A 45 -2.85 -10.06 -2.06
C GLN A 45 -4.21 -9.37 -2.17
N TYR A 46 -4.37 -8.44 -3.11
CA TYR A 46 -5.60 -7.68 -3.28
C TYR A 46 -6.80 -8.61 -3.50
N ALA A 47 -6.67 -9.61 -4.36
CA ALA A 47 -7.75 -10.57 -4.63
C ALA A 47 -8.12 -11.43 -3.40
N THR A 48 -7.22 -11.55 -2.42
CA THR A 48 -7.47 -12.25 -1.15
C THR A 48 -8.36 -11.42 -0.22
N TYR A 49 -8.22 -10.08 -0.23
CA TYR A 49 -8.99 -9.17 0.64
C TYR A 49 -10.24 -8.60 -0.04
N TYR A 50 -10.22 -8.44 -1.36
CA TYR A 50 -11.29 -7.88 -2.17
C TYR A 50 -11.67 -8.88 -3.27
N PRO A 51 -12.66 -9.75 -3.04
CA PRO A 51 -13.09 -10.75 -4.00
C PRO A 51 -13.45 -10.12 -5.34
N LEU A 52 -12.85 -10.62 -6.42
CA LEU A 52 -13.10 -10.12 -7.77
C LEU A 52 -14.31 -10.82 -8.39
N PRO A 53 -15.04 -10.16 -9.31
CA PRO A 53 -16.05 -10.82 -10.13
C PRO A 53 -15.46 -12.02 -10.90
N PRO A 54 -16.27 -13.04 -11.24
CA PRO A 54 -15.82 -14.15 -12.07
C PRO A 54 -15.22 -13.62 -13.38
N GLN A 55 -14.09 -14.19 -13.82
CA GLN A 55 -13.35 -13.80 -15.04
C GLN A 55 -12.75 -12.39 -15.02
N ALA A 56 -12.90 -11.62 -13.94
CA ALA A 56 -12.11 -10.42 -13.77
C ALA A 56 -10.63 -10.77 -13.49
N SER A 57 -9.72 -9.91 -13.92
CA SER A 57 -8.28 -10.12 -13.71
C SER A 57 -7.61 -8.86 -13.19
N LEU A 58 -6.59 -9.05 -12.35
CA LEU A 58 -5.72 -7.98 -11.87
C LEU A 58 -4.31 -8.15 -12.46
N LYS A 59 -3.77 -7.05 -12.96
CA LYS A 59 -2.39 -6.97 -13.45
C LYS A 59 -1.62 -5.93 -12.65
N LEU A 60 -0.42 -6.29 -12.21
CA LEU A 60 0.54 -5.34 -11.66
C LEU A 60 1.19 -4.54 -12.80
N LEU A 61 1.03 -3.22 -12.77
CA LEU A 61 1.63 -2.32 -13.76
C LEU A 61 2.95 -1.71 -13.28
N ASP A 62 3.03 -1.35 -11.99
CA ASP A 62 4.19 -0.67 -11.41
C ASP A 62 4.18 -0.80 -9.89
N SER A 63 5.32 -0.58 -9.23
CA SER A 63 5.38 -0.45 -7.77
C SER A 63 6.54 0.43 -7.31
N TRP A 64 6.34 1.15 -6.20
CA TRP A 64 7.40 1.94 -5.59
C TRP A 64 7.29 1.95 -4.07
N MET A 65 8.42 2.20 -3.42
CA MET A 65 8.49 2.36 -1.97
C MET A 65 8.09 3.77 -1.58
N CYS A 66 7.34 3.84 -0.49
CA CYS A 66 7.02 5.05 0.23
C CYS A 66 7.94 5.17 1.44
N TRP A 67 9.04 5.89 1.27
CA TRP A 67 10.03 6.11 2.33
C TRP A 67 9.51 7.15 3.33
N GLU A 68 9.85 6.95 4.61
CA GLU A 68 9.63 7.91 5.72
C GLU A 68 8.17 8.37 5.93
N ARG A 69 7.20 7.63 5.37
CA ARG A 69 5.76 7.94 5.46
C ARG A 69 5.05 6.90 6.33
N THR A 70 5.02 7.16 7.63
CA THR A 70 4.40 6.28 8.65
C THR A 70 2.88 6.35 8.70
N ASN A 71 2.28 7.33 8.01
CA ASN A 71 0.83 7.56 8.09
C ASN A 71 0.07 6.74 7.04
N HIS A 72 -0.32 5.52 7.41
CA HIS A 72 -1.18 4.62 6.63
C HIS A 72 -2.60 5.16 6.38
N LEU A 73 -2.95 6.37 6.82
CA LEU A 73 -4.22 7.05 6.51
C LEU A 73 -4.07 8.17 5.46
N SER A 74 -2.85 8.65 5.19
CA SER A 74 -2.59 9.73 4.22
C SER A 74 -2.61 9.26 2.75
N ASP A 75 -2.72 10.17 1.79
CA ASP A 75 -2.62 9.86 0.36
C ASP A 75 -1.36 9.05 -0.01
N PHE A 76 -1.46 8.16 -0.99
CA PHE A 76 -0.30 7.45 -1.57
C PHE A 76 0.77 8.44 -2.01
N CYS A 77 2.04 8.16 -1.68
CA CYS A 77 3.13 8.99 -2.16
C CYS A 77 3.32 8.86 -3.68
N PRO A 78 3.89 9.91 -4.30
CA PRO A 78 4.09 9.89 -5.73
C PRO A 78 5.14 8.86 -6.16
N ASN A 79 4.94 8.28 -7.33
CA ASN A 79 5.94 7.43 -7.96
C ASN A 79 7.18 8.26 -8.33
N PRO A 80 8.38 7.94 -7.82
CA PRO A 80 9.59 8.72 -8.06
C PRO A 80 10.09 8.64 -9.51
N GLN A 81 9.72 7.58 -10.24
CA GLN A 81 10.15 7.37 -11.63
C GLN A 81 9.21 8.01 -12.66
N LYS A 82 8.01 8.48 -12.25
CA LYS A 82 7.02 9.08 -13.15
C LYS A 82 6.75 10.54 -12.80
N SER A 83 7.21 11.44 -13.67
CA SER A 83 6.93 12.88 -13.62
C SER A 83 5.44 13.15 -13.88
N LYS A 84 4.72 13.56 -12.83
CA LYS A 84 3.48 14.36 -12.81
C LYS A 84 2.15 13.82 -13.40
N ALA A 85 2.12 12.74 -14.18
CA ALA A 85 0.86 12.11 -14.61
C ALA A 85 0.50 10.93 -13.70
N GLN A 86 0.15 11.20 -12.45
CA GLN A 86 -0.20 10.15 -11.49
C GLN A 86 -1.71 10.07 -11.29
N LEU A 87 -2.22 8.84 -11.20
CA LEU A 87 -3.56 8.60 -10.68
C LEU A 87 -3.66 9.32 -9.34
N LYS A 88 -4.70 10.14 -9.17
CA LYS A 88 -4.91 10.83 -7.89
C LYS A 88 -4.91 9.76 -6.79
N PRO A 89 -4.06 9.90 -5.77
CA PRO A 89 -4.05 8.96 -4.66
C PRO A 89 -5.45 8.87 -4.08
N LYS A 90 -6.09 7.71 -4.19
CA LYS A 90 -7.32 7.43 -3.46
C LYS A 90 -7.20 6.04 -2.90
N LYS A 91 -7.14 5.96 -1.56
CA LYS A 91 -7.04 4.69 -0.83
C LYS A 91 -8.29 3.83 -0.93
N THR A 92 -9.42 4.40 -1.33
CA THR A 92 -10.64 3.64 -1.53
C THR A 92 -10.45 2.69 -2.71
N PRO A 93 -10.59 1.37 -2.49
CA PRO A 93 -10.67 0.42 -3.59
C PRO A 93 -11.73 0.88 -4.59
N PRO A 94 -11.52 0.70 -5.91
CA PRO A 94 -12.60 0.90 -6.86
C PRO A 94 -13.78 0.02 -6.43
N SER A 95 -14.98 0.62 -6.34
CA SER A 95 -16.20 -0.17 -6.18
C SER A 95 -16.32 -1.11 -7.39
N LEU A 96 -16.47 -2.40 -7.10
CA LEU A 96 -16.74 -3.43 -8.10
C LEU A 96 -18.11 -3.19 -8.74
#